data_AF-A0A3D5ZQ65-F1
#
_entry.id   AF-A0A3D5ZQ65-F1
#
_cell.length_a   1.000
_cell.length_b   1.000
_cell.length_c   1.000
_cell.angle_alpha   90.00
_cell.angle_beta   90.00
_cell.angle_gamma   90.00
#
_symmetry.space_group_name_H-M   'P 1'
#
loop_
_entity.id
_entity.type
_entity.pdbx_description
1 polymer ?
#
loop_
_entity_poly.entity_id
_entity_poly.type
_entity_poly.pdbx_seq_one_letter_code
_entity_poly.pdbx_strand_id
1 'polypeptide(L)'
;MLKIKAKHIKKESFIMAKKVKISNNTVAAVLYVLVGVLFCIFKASMLNWLLTAAGIVFIVMGVLDILKKNLVNGIVEAVIGVVILVGGWAFVEVALIIFGALLVIKGVIDLMAAIKAKAGIFTMIAAVITAVVGVLLIASKWVMLDWFFIVMGVILIVDGALMLIKK
;
A
#
# COMPACT_ATOMS: atom_id res chain seq x y z
N MET A 1 29.75 -37.75 -37.72
CA MET A 1 29.52 -36.32 -37.38
C MET A 1 28.03 -35.91 -37.28
N LEU A 2 27.07 -36.62 -37.89
CA LEU A 2 25.63 -36.25 -37.85
C LEU A 2 24.90 -36.51 -36.51
N LYS A 3 25.30 -37.51 -35.71
CA LYS A 3 24.64 -37.82 -34.43
C LYS A 3 24.88 -36.78 -33.31
N ILE A 4 25.97 -36.03 -33.39
CA ILE A 4 26.30 -35.01 -32.38
C ILE A 4 25.38 -33.79 -32.56
N LYS A 5 25.12 -33.37 -33.81
CA LYS A 5 24.23 -32.24 -34.12
C LYS A 5 22.78 -32.49 -33.70
N ALA A 6 22.26 -33.71 -33.87
CA ALA A 6 20.90 -34.06 -33.45
C ALA A 6 20.71 -34.04 -31.93
N LYS A 7 21.75 -34.38 -31.15
CA LYS A 7 21.71 -34.35 -29.68
C LYS A 7 21.72 -32.92 -29.13
N HIS A 8 22.42 -32.01 -29.80
CA HIS A 8 22.42 -30.59 -29.44
C HIS A 8 21.06 -29.92 -29.71
N ILE A 9 20.44 -30.18 -30.86
CA ILE A 9 19.11 -29.60 -31.20
C ILE A 9 18.00 -30.11 -30.26
N LYS A 10 18.07 -31.39 -29.84
CA LYS A 10 17.09 -31.95 -28.89
C LYS A 10 17.28 -31.45 -27.44
N LYS A 11 18.50 -31.02 -27.08
CA LYS A 11 18.79 -30.44 -25.76
C LYS A 11 18.30 -29.00 -25.68
N GLU A 12 18.38 -28.23 -26.76
CA GLU A 12 17.91 -26.83 -26.78
C GLU A 12 16.38 -26.72 -26.81
N SER A 13 15.68 -27.66 -27.45
CA SER A 13 14.20 -27.71 -27.41
C SER A 13 13.63 -28.12 -26.05
N PHE A 14 14.42 -28.77 -25.18
CA PHE A 14 14.00 -29.08 -23.80
C PHE A 14 14.14 -27.87 -22.85
N ILE A 15 15.00 -26.90 -23.17
CA ILE A 15 15.15 -25.66 -22.39
C ILE A 15 13.99 -24.69 -22.67
N MET A 16 13.40 -24.72 -23.87
CA MET A 16 12.32 -23.83 -24.32
C MET A 16 10.90 -24.28 -23.97
N ALA A 17 10.73 -25.27 -23.09
CA ALA A 17 9.39 -25.76 -22.70
C ALA A 17 9.23 -25.98 -21.19
N LYS A 18 10.03 -25.34 -20.35
CA LYS A 18 9.61 -25.12 -18.95
C LYS A 18 8.57 -24.00 -18.96
N LYS A 19 7.37 -24.34 -19.45
CA LYS A 19 6.14 -23.58 -19.21
C LYS A 19 5.92 -23.67 -17.71
N VAL A 20 6.57 -22.77 -16.96
CA VAL A 20 6.28 -22.54 -15.56
C VAL A 20 4.78 -22.29 -15.56
N LYS A 21 4.00 -23.27 -15.08
CA LYS A 21 2.63 -23.02 -14.65
C LYS A 21 2.79 -22.08 -13.48
N ILE A 22 2.87 -20.81 -13.83
CA ILE A 22 2.76 -19.70 -12.92
C ILE A 22 1.33 -19.83 -12.41
N SER A 23 1.18 -20.51 -11.26
CA SER A 23 -0.09 -20.45 -10.54
C SER A 23 -0.26 -18.99 -10.12
N ASN A 24 -1.49 -18.48 -10.22
CA ASN A 24 -1.79 -17.10 -9.84
C ASN A 24 -1.26 -16.78 -8.43
N ASN A 25 -1.20 -17.78 -7.54
CA ASN A 25 -0.64 -17.67 -6.20
C ASN A 25 0.87 -17.39 -6.18
N THR A 26 1.65 -17.94 -7.13
CA THR A 26 3.09 -17.65 -7.22
C THR A 26 3.32 -16.22 -7.74
N VAL A 27 2.51 -15.72 -8.68
CA VAL A 27 2.58 -14.30 -9.14
C VAL A 27 2.21 -13.36 -8.02
N ALA A 28 1.09 -13.66 -7.34
CA ALA A 28 0.60 -12.87 -6.23
C ALA A 28 1.68 -12.75 -5.16
N ALA A 29 2.29 -13.87 -4.74
CA ALA A 29 3.31 -13.86 -3.71
C ALA A 29 4.55 -13.04 -4.10
N VAL A 30 5.03 -13.14 -5.35
CA VAL A 30 6.13 -12.30 -5.85
C VAL A 30 5.74 -10.83 -5.90
N LEU A 31 4.50 -10.51 -6.31
CA LEU A 31 3.96 -9.15 -6.25
C LEU A 31 3.91 -8.60 -4.83
N TYR A 32 3.44 -9.38 -3.84
CA TYR A 32 3.40 -8.97 -2.43
C TYR A 32 4.79 -8.60 -1.91
N VAL A 33 5.81 -9.42 -2.21
CA VAL A 33 7.19 -9.13 -1.80
C VAL A 33 7.72 -7.89 -2.51
N LEU A 34 7.53 -7.75 -3.82
CA LEU A 34 7.99 -6.58 -4.58
C LEU A 34 7.34 -5.29 -4.09
N VAL A 35 6.02 -5.31 -3.88
CA VAL A 35 5.26 -4.18 -3.36
C VAL A 35 5.69 -3.85 -1.92
N GLY A 36 5.91 -4.85 -1.07
CA GLY A 36 6.40 -4.65 0.30
C GLY A 36 7.79 -4.01 0.36
N VAL A 37 8.73 -4.48 -0.48
CA VAL A 37 10.07 -3.86 -0.60
C VAL A 37 9.96 -2.41 -1.10
N LEU A 38 9.06 -2.15 -2.06
CA LEU A 38 8.84 -0.81 -2.58
C LEU A 38 8.32 0.14 -1.50
N PHE A 39 7.34 -0.30 -0.69
CA PHE A 39 6.82 0.46 0.45
C PHE A 39 7.90 0.76 1.50
N CYS A 40 8.81 -0.17 1.78
CA CYS A 40 9.91 0.03 2.72
C CYS A 40 10.91 1.10 2.25
N ILE A 41 11.22 1.17 0.95
CA ILE A 41 12.22 2.10 0.40
C ILE A 41 11.62 3.50 0.20
N PHE A 42 10.42 3.58 -0.39
CA PHE A 42 9.80 4.88 -0.69
C PHE A 42 9.16 5.55 0.52
N LYS A 43 8.80 4.81 1.59
CA LYS A 43 8.17 5.36 2.81
C LYS A 43 6.97 6.28 2.49
N ALA A 44 6.82 7.43 3.14
CA ALA A 44 5.77 8.42 2.86
C ALA A 44 5.85 9.02 1.45
N SER A 45 7.02 9.02 0.80
CA SER A 45 7.11 9.49 -0.58
C SER A 45 6.24 8.65 -1.52
N MET A 46 5.95 7.38 -1.20
CA MET A 46 5.05 6.57 -2.03
C MET A 46 3.65 7.17 -2.10
N LEU A 47 3.11 7.66 -0.98
CA LEU A 47 1.79 8.30 -0.95
C LEU A 47 1.77 9.57 -1.81
N ASN A 48 2.87 10.33 -1.79
CA ASN A 48 3.07 11.53 -2.59
C ASN A 48 3.00 11.26 -4.10
N TRP A 49 3.77 10.26 -4.53
CA TRP A 49 3.80 9.80 -5.91
C TRP A 49 2.47 9.18 -6.33
N LEU A 50 1.79 8.46 -5.42
CA LEU A 50 0.48 7.85 -5.68
C LEU A 50 -0.61 8.89 -5.91
N LEU A 51 -0.69 9.92 -5.05
CA LEU A 51 -1.63 11.04 -5.19
C LEU A 51 -1.37 11.83 -6.48
N THR A 52 -0.11 12.07 -6.80
CA THR A 52 0.29 12.76 -8.03
C THR A 52 -0.09 11.93 -9.26
N ALA A 53 0.20 10.63 -9.26
CA ALA A 53 -0.18 9.73 -10.34
C ALA A 53 -1.70 9.63 -10.49
N ALA A 54 -2.44 9.51 -9.39
CA ALA A 54 -3.90 9.49 -9.40
C ALA A 54 -4.47 10.78 -9.99
N GLY A 55 -3.97 11.95 -9.58
CA GLY A 55 -4.39 13.23 -10.13
C GLY A 55 -4.15 13.34 -11.64
N ILE A 56 -2.98 12.90 -12.13
CA ILE A 56 -2.68 12.85 -13.57
C ILE A 56 -3.64 11.93 -14.31
N VAL A 57 -3.92 10.73 -13.78
CA VAL A 57 -4.84 9.78 -14.41
C VAL A 57 -6.26 10.36 -14.52
N PHE A 58 -6.74 11.05 -13.49
CA PHE A 58 -8.04 11.74 -13.54
C PHE A 58 -8.08 12.85 -14.59
N ILE A 59 -6.99 13.63 -14.74
CA ILE A 59 -6.89 14.64 -15.80
C ILE A 59 -6.94 13.98 -17.17
N VAL A 60 -6.18 12.88 -17.38
CA VAL A 60 -6.18 12.16 -18.66
C VAL A 60 -7.57 11.59 -18.98
N MET A 61 -8.25 10.98 -18.00
CA MET A 61 -9.63 10.51 -18.18
C MET A 61 -10.58 11.65 -18.55
N GLY A 62 -10.48 12.79 -17.85
CA GLY A 62 -11.28 13.97 -18.16
C GLY A 62 -11.06 14.49 -19.58
N VAL A 63 -9.80 14.54 -20.05
CA VAL A 63 -9.48 14.91 -21.43
C VAL A 63 -10.05 13.89 -22.43
N LEU A 64 -9.94 12.60 -22.15
CA LEU A 64 -10.52 11.54 -23.00
C LEU A 64 -12.04 11.66 -23.11
N ASP A 65 -12.73 12.05 -22.04
CA ASP A 65 -14.18 12.20 -22.03
C ASP A 65 -14.67 13.50 -22.71
N ILE A 66 -13.86 14.57 -22.67
CA ILE A 66 -14.05 15.76 -23.53
C ILE A 66 -13.98 15.36 -25.01
N LEU A 67 -13.01 14.52 -25.39
CA LEU A 67 -12.85 14.04 -26.77
C LEU A 67 -14.03 13.16 -27.23
N LYS A 68 -14.69 12.44 -26.32
CA LYS A 68 -15.91 11.66 -26.60
C LYS A 68 -17.20 12.50 -26.68
N LYS A 69 -17.09 13.84 -26.74
CA LYS A 69 -18.19 14.82 -26.72
C LYS A 69 -18.99 14.88 -25.41
N ASN A 70 -18.50 14.29 -24.33
CA ASN A 70 -19.15 14.40 -23.01
C ASN A 70 -18.48 15.52 -22.19
N LEU A 71 -18.73 16.76 -22.60
CA LEU A 71 -18.06 17.95 -22.07
C LEU A 71 -18.29 18.16 -20.56
N VAL A 72 -19.50 17.86 -20.07
CA VAL A 72 -19.84 18.06 -18.65
C VAL A 72 -19.05 17.10 -17.78
N ASN A 73 -19.05 15.81 -18.11
CA ASN A 73 -18.31 14.81 -17.32
C ASN A 73 -16.79 15.02 -17.41
N GLY A 74 -16.28 15.34 -18.60
CA GLY A 74 -14.85 15.56 -18.79
C GLY A 74 -14.30 16.79 -18.06
N ILE A 75 -15.05 17.90 -17.99
CA ILE A 75 -14.67 19.07 -17.18
C ILE A 75 -14.69 18.71 -15.69
N VAL A 76 -15.73 18.00 -15.22
CA VAL A 76 -15.85 17.60 -13.81
C VAL A 76 -14.68 16.71 -13.40
N GLU A 77 -14.32 15.70 -14.20
CA GLU A 77 -13.18 14.82 -13.92
C GLU A 77 -11.84 15.56 -13.93
N ALA A 78 -11.64 16.48 -14.88
CA ALA A 78 -10.43 17.29 -14.93
C ALA A 78 -10.29 18.21 -13.70
N VAL A 79 -11.40 18.84 -13.26
CA VAL A 79 -11.42 19.66 -12.04
C VAL A 79 -11.10 18.81 -10.81
N ILE A 80 -11.68 17.61 -10.70
CA ILE A 80 -11.35 16.68 -9.60
C ILE A 80 -9.86 16.34 -9.62
N GLY A 81 -9.29 16.04 -10.80
CA GLY A 81 -7.85 15.76 -10.94
C GLY A 81 -6.97 16.92 -10.46
N VAL A 82 -7.32 18.16 -10.82
CA VAL A 82 -6.59 19.36 -10.34
C VAL A 82 -6.75 19.57 -8.84
N VAL A 83 -7.96 19.38 -8.30
CA VAL A 83 -8.21 19.47 -6.85
C VAL A 83 -7.42 18.42 -6.08
N ILE A 84 -7.26 17.20 -6.62
CA ILE A 84 -6.43 16.15 -6.00
C ILE A 84 -4.95 16.54 -6.03
N LEU A 85 -4.45 17.14 -7.12
CA LEU A 85 -3.04 17.56 -7.19
C LEU A 85 -2.73 18.72 -6.22
N VAL A 86 -3.61 19.71 -6.14
CA VAL A 86 -3.40 20.90 -5.29
C VAL A 86 -3.76 20.61 -3.83
N GLY A 87 -4.89 19.94 -3.61
CA GLY A 87 -5.43 19.65 -2.29
C GLY A 87 -4.95 18.33 -1.68
N GLY A 88 -4.36 17.42 -2.46
CA GLY A 88 -4.00 16.07 -2.01
C GLY A 88 -3.01 16.06 -0.84
N TRP A 89 -2.04 16.98 -0.82
CA TRP A 89 -1.10 17.11 0.29
C TRP A 89 -1.79 17.60 1.57
N ALA A 90 -2.56 18.69 1.47
CA ALA A 90 -3.30 19.23 2.61
C ALA A 90 -4.35 18.22 3.12
N PHE A 91 -4.98 17.48 2.22
CA PHE A 91 -5.96 16.45 2.55
C PHE A 91 -5.34 15.33 3.38
N VAL A 92 -4.17 14.82 2.97
CA VAL A 92 -3.45 13.78 3.74
C VAL A 92 -3.07 14.29 5.12
N GLU A 93 -2.58 15.52 5.22
CA GLU A 93 -2.22 16.10 6.52
C GLU A 93 -3.42 16.23 7.47
N VAL A 94 -4.55 16.75 6.97
CA VAL A 94 -5.77 16.89 7.75
C VAL A 94 -6.32 15.52 8.14
N ALA A 95 -6.32 14.56 7.21
CA ALA A 95 -6.77 13.20 7.48
C ALA A 95 -5.93 12.54 8.58
N LEU A 96 -4.60 12.71 8.57
CA LEU A 96 -3.72 12.20 9.62
C LEU A 96 -4.02 12.82 10.98
N ILE A 97 -4.24 14.14 11.04
CA ILE A 97 -4.59 14.81 12.30
C ILE A 97 -5.90 14.26 12.86
N ILE A 98 -6.92 14.10 12.02
CA ILE A 98 -8.22 13.53 12.42
C ILE A 98 -8.03 12.09 12.91
N PHE A 99 -7.27 11.27 12.18
CA PHE A 99 -7.02 9.88 12.57
C PHE A 99 -6.24 9.78 13.89
N GLY A 100 -5.27 10.67 14.11
CA GLY A 100 -4.53 10.77 15.37
C GLY A 100 -5.44 11.12 16.54
N ALA A 101 -6.31 12.12 16.37
CA ALA A 101 -7.30 12.50 17.40
C ALA A 101 -8.26 11.34 17.73
N LEU A 102 -8.75 10.63 16.70
CA LEU A 102 -9.60 9.45 16.88
C LEU A 102 -8.88 8.32 17.64
N LEU A 103 -7.59 8.08 17.36
CA LEU A 103 -6.80 7.09 18.09
C LEU A 103 -6.59 7.46 19.56
N VAL A 104 -6.40 8.74 19.87
CA VAL A 104 -6.34 9.21 21.26
C VAL A 104 -7.66 8.93 21.98
N ILE A 105 -8.79 9.31 21.37
CA ILE A 105 -10.13 9.07 21.94
C ILE A 105 -10.35 7.57 22.14
N LYS A 106 -10.04 6.74 21.14
CA LYS A 106 -10.14 5.29 21.24
C LYS A 106 -9.27 4.72 22.37
N GLY A 107 -8.01 5.15 22.46
CA GLY A 107 -7.10 4.72 23.52
C GLY A 107 -7.61 5.06 24.92
N VAL A 108 -8.22 6.24 25.10
CA VAL A 108 -8.83 6.63 26.38
C VAL A 108 -10.09 5.80 26.68
N ILE A 109 -10.95 5.54 25.69
CA ILE A 109 -12.13 4.68 25.86
C ILE A 109 -11.72 3.25 26.24
N ASP A 110 -10.74 2.68 25.54
CA ASP A 110 -10.21 1.34 25.81
C ASP A 110 -9.56 1.28 27.21
N LEU A 111 -8.88 2.35 27.65
CA LEU A 111 -8.30 2.44 28.98
C LEU A 111 -9.39 2.48 30.07
N MET A 112 -10.44 3.29 29.87
CA MET A 112 -11.59 3.34 30.79
C MET A 112 -12.31 1.99 30.86
N ALA A 113 -12.48 1.31 29.71
CA ALA A 113 -13.08 -0.01 29.64
C ALA A 113 -12.23 -1.06 30.37
N ALA A 114 -10.91 -1.03 30.17
CA ALA A 114 -9.97 -1.93 30.83
C ALA A 114 -9.95 -1.76 32.36
N ILE A 115 -10.04 -0.51 32.84
CA ILE A 115 -10.11 -0.21 34.29
C ILE A 115 -11.44 -0.71 34.88
N LYS A 116 -12.58 -0.42 34.22
CA LYS A 116 -13.91 -0.85 34.69
C LYS A 116 -14.06 -2.37 34.68
N ALA A 117 -13.52 -3.04 33.68
CA ALA A 117 -13.61 -4.49 33.53
C ALA A 117 -12.57 -5.27 34.36
N LYS A 118 -11.67 -4.59 35.11
CA LYS A 118 -10.46 -5.19 35.70
C LYS A 118 -9.73 -6.07 34.67
N ALA A 119 -9.64 -5.59 33.44
CA ALA A 119 -9.04 -6.33 32.35
C ALA A 119 -7.54 -6.55 32.62
N GLY A 120 -7.00 -7.64 32.08
CA GLY A 120 -5.61 -8.02 32.30
C GLY A 120 -4.63 -6.92 31.89
N ILE A 121 -3.47 -6.87 32.55
CA ILE A 121 -2.43 -5.83 32.39
C ILE A 121 -2.09 -5.52 30.92
N PHE A 122 -2.14 -6.54 30.05
CA PHE A 122 -1.90 -6.44 28.61
C PHE A 122 -2.88 -5.50 27.89
N THR A 123 -4.15 -5.50 28.28
CA THR A 123 -5.17 -4.64 27.67
C THR A 123 -4.99 -3.18 28.06
N MET A 124 -4.58 -2.91 29.31
CA MET A 124 -4.23 -1.56 29.76
C MET A 124 -2.99 -1.04 29.03
N ILE A 125 -1.95 -1.86 28.92
CA ILE A 125 -0.72 -1.50 28.17
C ILE A 125 -1.06 -1.21 26.71
N ALA A 126 -1.87 -2.05 26.06
CA ALA A 126 -2.31 -1.83 24.68
C ALA A 126 -3.12 -0.53 24.51
N ALA A 127 -4.00 -0.21 25.46
CA ALA A 127 -4.77 1.04 25.45
C ALA A 127 -3.87 2.28 25.59
N VAL A 128 -2.89 2.24 26.51
CA VAL A 128 -1.90 3.31 26.69
C VAL A 128 -1.04 3.48 25.44
N ILE A 129 -0.54 2.38 24.86
CA ILE A 129 0.22 2.43 23.61
C ILE A 129 -0.64 3.05 22.49
N THR A 130 -1.91 2.66 22.37
CA THR A 130 -2.82 3.21 21.35
C THR A 130 -3.01 4.72 21.51
N ALA A 131 -3.16 5.21 22.74
CA ALA A 131 -3.26 6.64 23.01
C ALA A 131 -1.95 7.39 22.68
N VAL A 132 -0.80 6.83 23.08
CA VAL A 132 0.53 7.39 22.80
C VAL A 132 0.80 7.45 21.30
N VAL A 133 0.44 6.38 20.57
CA VAL A 133 0.49 6.32 19.10
C VAL A 133 -0.35 7.43 18.49
N GLY A 134 -1.56 7.69 19.01
CA GLY A 134 -2.40 8.80 18.55
C GLY A 134 -1.76 10.19 18.75
N VAL A 135 -1.17 10.43 19.92
CA VAL A 135 -0.46 11.70 20.20
C VAL A 135 0.78 11.85 19.32
N LEU A 136 1.57 10.80 19.14
CA LEU A 136 2.73 10.81 18.23
C LEU A 136 2.31 11.07 16.78
N LEU A 137 1.14 10.59 16.36
CA LEU A 137 0.65 10.79 14.99
C LEU A 137 0.30 12.25 14.73
N ILE A 138 -0.15 12.98 15.76
CA ILE A 138 -0.40 14.44 15.68
C ILE A 138 0.93 15.21 15.69
N ALA A 139 1.84 14.87 16.61
CA ALA A 139 3.10 15.61 16.80
C ALA A 139 4.13 15.35 15.69
N SER A 140 4.20 14.11 15.20
CA SER A 140 5.22 13.61 14.27
C SER A 140 4.59 12.96 13.05
N LYS A 141 3.58 13.64 12.46
CA LYS A 141 2.74 13.14 11.36
C LYS A 141 3.53 12.48 10.21
N TRP A 142 4.65 13.07 9.81
CA TRP A 142 5.47 12.58 8.69
C TRP A 142 6.30 11.34 9.06
N VAL A 143 6.90 11.34 10.26
CA VAL A 143 7.71 10.21 10.76
C VAL A 143 6.84 8.99 11.04
N MET A 144 5.63 9.22 11.55
CA MET A 144 4.68 8.14 11.84
C MET A 144 4.16 7.49 10.55
N LEU A 145 3.90 8.30 9.53
CA LEU A 145 3.50 7.81 8.21
C LEU A 145 4.62 6.98 7.57
N ASP A 146 5.86 7.47 7.62
CA ASP A 146 7.05 6.72 7.17
C ASP A 146 7.15 5.36 7.85
N TRP A 147 7.03 5.34 9.18
CA TRP A 147 7.08 4.11 9.95
C TRP A 147 5.93 3.16 9.64
N PHE A 148 4.71 3.69 9.46
CA PHE A 148 3.54 2.90 9.09
C PHE A 148 3.75 2.19 7.73
N PHE A 149 4.27 2.89 6.73
CA PHE A 149 4.60 2.29 5.44
C PHE A 149 5.69 1.23 5.54
N ILE A 150 6.71 1.44 6.38
CA ILE A 150 7.76 0.43 6.62
C ILE A 150 7.17 -0.82 7.29
N VAL A 151 6.38 -0.66 8.35
CA VAL A 151 5.76 -1.79 9.07
C VAL A 151 4.82 -2.56 8.15
N MET A 152 3.96 -1.88 7.40
CA MET A 152 3.11 -2.51 6.40
C MET A 152 3.94 -3.23 5.33
N GLY A 153 5.01 -2.61 4.83
CA GLY A 153 5.91 -3.22 3.85
C GLY A 153 6.53 -4.52 4.37
N VAL A 154 7.00 -4.54 5.63
CA VAL A 154 7.54 -5.75 6.26
C VAL A 154 6.47 -6.84 6.40
N ILE A 155 5.25 -6.48 6.84
CA ILE A 155 4.12 -7.43 6.94
C ILE A 155 3.82 -8.04 5.56
N LEU A 156 3.76 -7.22 4.50
CA LEU A 156 3.56 -7.70 3.13
C LEU A 156 4.68 -8.65 2.66
N ILE A 157 5.93 -8.39 3.02
CA ILE A 157 7.06 -9.28 2.68
C ILE A 157 6.89 -10.63 3.40
N VAL A 158 6.53 -10.61 4.69
CA VAL A 158 6.30 -11.83 5.47
C VAL A 158 5.13 -12.64 4.90
N ASP A 159 4.00 -12.00 4.61
CA ASP A 159 2.84 -12.66 4.03
C ASP A 159 3.14 -13.22 2.63
N GLY A 160 3.87 -12.47 1.80
CA GLY A 160 4.34 -12.93 0.50
C GLY A 160 5.27 -14.15 0.62
N ALA A 161 6.22 -14.13 1.56
CA ALA A 161 7.11 -15.26 1.82
C ALA A 161 6.35 -16.49 2.35
N LEU A 162 5.39 -16.30 3.26
CA LEU A 162 4.53 -17.37 3.75
C LEU A 162 3.70 -17.99 2.62
N MET A 163 3.19 -17.19 1.69
CA MET A 163 2.44 -17.66 0.52
C MET A 163 3.31 -18.46 -0.47
N LEU A 164 4.63 -18.19 -0.52
CA LEU A 164 5.58 -18.99 -1.29
C LEU A 164 5.91 -20.32 -0.61
N ILE A 165 6.01 -20.34 0.72
CA ILE A 165 6.33 -21.55 1.50
C ILE A 165 5.13 -22.50 1.57
N LYS A 166 3.91 -21.97 1.61
CA LYS A 166 2.66 -22.74 1.69
C LYS A 166 2.22 -23.37 0.36
N LYS A 167 3.16 -23.54 -0.58
CA LYS A 167 2.96 -24.09 -1.92
C LYS A 167 3.02 -25.62 -1.93
#